data_AF-A0A661DNB9-F1
#
_entry.id   AF-A0A661DNB9-F1
#
_cell.length_a   1.000
_cell.length_b   1.000
_cell.length_c   1.000
_cell.angle_alpha   90.00
_cell.angle_beta   90.00
_cell.angle_gamma   90.00
#
_symmetry.space_group_name_H-M   'P 1'
#
loop_
_entity.id
_entity.type
_entity.pdbx_description
1 polymer ?
#
loop_
_entity_poly.entity_id
_entity_poly.type
_entity_poly.pdbx_seq_one_letter_code
_entity_poly.pdbx_strand_id
1 'polypeptide(L)'
;MKLIYTNENRYLVHNIQNLIENADIEIMLKNEFLAGAAGDLVPHETWLELWVVNDSDYDKAMQTIESSFSSNDDSEWVCKNCNEKNDASFEFCWNCQYSAPPPS
;
A
#
# COMPACT_ATOMS: atom_id res chain seq x y z
N MET A 1 8.46 -4.21 19.23
CA MET A 1 7.37 -4.19 18.26
C MET A 1 6.62 -2.86 18.31
N LYS A 2 6.23 -2.31 17.16
CA LYS A 2 5.45 -1.06 17.06
C LYS A 2 4.31 -1.19 16.04
N LEU A 3 3.17 -0.57 16.33
CA LEU A 3 2.02 -0.50 15.43
C LEU A 3 2.34 0.43 14.27
N ILE A 4 2.16 -0.05 13.04
CA ILE A 4 2.41 0.75 11.82
C ILE A 4 1.12 1.04 11.05
N TYR A 5 0.09 0.19 11.16
CA TYR A 5 -1.18 0.43 10.46
C TYR A 5 -2.34 -0.32 11.11
N THR A 6 -3.53 0.29 11.14
CA THR A 6 -4.79 -0.37 11.51
C THR A 6 -5.95 0.28 10.76
N ASN A 7 -7.00 -0.50 10.48
CA ASN A 7 -8.19 -0.02 9.80
C ASN A 7 -9.38 -0.95 10.09
N GLU A 8 -10.60 -0.41 10.06
CA GLU A 8 -11.84 -1.20 10.13
C GLU A 8 -11.96 -2.19 8.96
N ASN A 9 -11.45 -1.82 7.79
CA ASN A 9 -11.40 -2.66 6.62
C ASN A 9 -10.13 -3.50 6.62
N ARG A 10 -10.26 -4.79 6.96
CA ARG A 10 -9.14 -5.73 7.03
C ARG A 10 -8.40 -5.90 5.70
N TYR A 11 -9.06 -5.69 4.56
CA TYR A 11 -8.40 -5.75 3.26
C TYR A 11 -7.35 -4.64 3.09
N LEU A 12 -7.59 -3.45 3.66
CA LEU A 12 -6.60 -2.38 3.65
C LEU A 12 -5.39 -2.75 4.52
N VAL A 13 -5.61 -3.40 5.66
CA VAL A 13 -4.52 -3.85 6.54
C VAL A 13 -3.67 -4.92 5.85
N HIS A 14 -4.30 -5.89 5.17
CA HIS A 14 -3.58 -6.90 4.38
C HIS A 14 -2.88 -6.31 3.13
N ASN A 15 -3.44 -5.25 2.53
CA ASN A 15 -2.75 -4.55 1.44
C ASN A 15 -1.44 -3.92 1.92
N ILE A 16 -1.47 -3.24 3.07
CA ILE A 16 -0.24 -2.68 3.69
C ILE A 16 0.71 -3.79 4.15
N GLN A 17 0.19 -4.90 4.68
CA GLN A 17 1.02 -6.09 5.00
C GLN A 17 1.82 -6.54 3.78
N ASN A 18 1.18 -6.74 2.63
CA ASN A 18 1.87 -7.19 1.42
C ASN A 18 2.97 -6.20 1.02
N LEU A 19 2.71 -4.91 1.10
CA LEU A 19 3.67 -3.87 0.75
C LEU A 19 4.90 -3.89 1.66
N ILE A 20 4.71 -4.14 2.96
CA ILE A 20 5.80 -4.17 3.95
C ILE A 20 6.59 -5.49 3.87
N GLU A 21 5.91 -6.61 3.64
CA GLU A 21 6.57 -7.90 3.39
C GLU A 21 7.44 -7.86 2.11
N ASN A 22 6.96 -7.22 1.04
CA ASN A 22 7.76 -7.01 -0.19
C ASN A 22 8.98 -6.09 0.02
N ALA A 23 9.02 -5.31 1.11
CA ALA A 23 10.17 -4.50 1.49
C ALA A 23 11.15 -5.24 2.43
N ASP A 24 10.98 -6.55 2.59
CA ASP A 24 11.76 -7.44 3.48
C ASP A 24 11.72 -7.00 4.95
N ILE A 25 10.57 -6.53 5.43
CA ILE A 25 10.37 -6.13 6.83
C ILE A 25 9.50 -7.18 7.55
N GLU A 26 9.99 -7.66 8.70
CA GLU A 26 9.28 -8.65 9.51
C GLU A 26 8.11 -7.99 10.27
N ILE A 27 6.92 -8.58 10.13
CA ILE A 27 5.66 -8.06 10.65
C ILE A 27 4.86 -9.09 11.46
N MET A 28 3.90 -8.60 12.23
CA MET A 28 2.93 -9.42 12.96
C MET A 28 1.55 -8.77 12.91
N LEU A 29 0.52 -9.60 12.74
CA LEU A 29 -0.87 -9.18 12.89
C LEU A 29 -1.35 -9.38 14.34
N LYS A 30 -2.12 -8.42 14.85
CA LYS A 30 -2.89 -8.59 16.09
C LYS A 30 -4.38 -8.40 15.80
N ASN A 31 -5.20 -9.01 16.65
CA ASN A 31 -6.67 -8.98 16.58
C ASN A 31 -7.27 -9.66 15.33
N GLU A 32 -6.51 -10.53 14.64
CA GLU A 32 -6.94 -11.24 13.43
C GLU A 32 -8.25 -12.02 13.61
N PHE A 33 -8.46 -12.57 14.81
CA PHE A 33 -9.63 -13.37 15.15
C PHE A 33 -10.66 -12.64 16.03
N LEU A 34 -10.45 -11.36 16.38
CA LEU A 34 -11.33 -10.61 17.28
C LEU A 34 -12.53 -9.97 16.58
N ALA A 35 -12.62 -10.05 15.25
CA ALA A 35 -13.75 -9.51 14.50
C ALA A 35 -15.11 -10.13 14.89
N GLY A 36 -15.12 -11.36 15.43
CA GLY A 36 -16.32 -12.02 15.95
C GLY A 36 -16.77 -11.56 17.34
N ALA A 37 -15.93 -10.82 18.06
CA ALA A 37 -16.20 -10.32 19.42
C ALA A 37 -16.79 -8.90 19.44
N ALA A 38 -17.14 -8.34 18.27
CA ALA A 38 -17.69 -6.99 18.12
C ALA A 38 -19.02 -6.74 18.85
N GLY A 39 -19.67 -7.77 19.39
CA GLY A 39 -20.86 -7.64 20.23
C GLY A 39 -20.59 -7.17 21.66
N ASP A 40 -19.40 -7.47 22.20
CA ASP A 40 -19.03 -7.21 23.61
C ASP A 40 -17.90 -6.16 23.77
N LEU A 41 -17.24 -5.77 22.68
CA LEU A 41 -16.10 -4.85 22.67
C LEU A 41 -16.40 -3.55 21.90
N VAL A 42 -15.66 -2.48 22.20
CA VAL A 42 -15.76 -1.25 21.42
C VAL A 42 -15.22 -1.54 20.02
N PRO A 43 -15.88 -1.15 18.91
CA PRO A 43 -15.51 -1.56 17.56
C PRO A 43 -14.03 -1.40 17.20
N HIS A 44 -13.38 -0.31 17.65
CA HIS A 44 -11.96 -0.06 17.38
C HIS A 44 -11.00 -1.04 18.06
N GLU A 45 -11.40 -1.68 19.17
CA GLU A 45 -10.61 -2.71 19.86
C GLU A 45 -10.62 -4.05 19.11
N THR A 46 -11.45 -4.17 18.08
CA THR A 46 -11.55 -5.38 17.24
C THR A 46 -10.86 -5.25 15.90
N TRP A 47 -10.32 -4.06 15.58
CA TRP A 47 -9.69 -3.82 14.29
C TRP A 47 -8.39 -4.60 14.17
N LEU A 48 -8.13 -5.07 12.94
CA LEU A 48 -6.88 -5.74 12.62
C LEU A 48 -5.73 -4.73 12.70
N GLU A 49 -4.68 -5.11 13.39
CA GLU A 49 -3.51 -4.27 13.59
C GLU A 49 -2.30 -4.92 12.93
N LEU A 50 -1.52 -4.11 12.23
CA LEU A 50 -0.26 -4.49 11.62
C LEU A 50 0.90 -3.87 12.39
N TRP A 51 1.81 -4.71 12.87
CA TRP A 51 2.95 -4.33 13.69
C TRP A 51 4.26 -4.74 13.03
N VAL A 52 5.31 -3.92 13.17
CA VAL A 52 6.68 -4.36 12.93
C VAL A 52 7.20 -5.16 14.11
N VAL A 53 7.94 -6.24 13.86
CA VAL A 53 8.56 -7.04 14.92
C VAL A 53 9.73 -6.27 15.55
N ASN A 54 10.62 -5.75 14.71
CA ASN A 54 11.79 -4.99 15.12
C ASN A 54 11.52 -3.48 15.09
N ASP A 55 11.79 -2.80 16.20
CA ASP A 55 11.56 -1.34 16.31
C ASP A 55 12.45 -0.52 15.40
N SER A 56 13.59 -1.06 14.98
CA SER A 56 14.52 -0.43 14.03
C SER A 56 13.94 -0.29 12.62
N ASP A 57 12.98 -1.14 12.25
CA ASP A 57 12.36 -1.13 10.93
C ASP A 57 11.16 -0.16 10.85
N TYR A 58 10.77 0.44 11.98
CA TYR A 58 9.59 1.29 12.07
C TYR A 58 9.62 2.47 11.09
N ASP A 59 10.73 3.22 11.06
CA ASP A 59 10.83 4.41 10.20
C ASP A 59 10.82 4.02 8.72
N LYS A 60 11.51 2.93 8.36
CA LYS A 60 11.48 2.36 7.00
C LYS A 60 10.06 1.92 6.63
N ALA A 61 9.35 1.23 7.53
CA ALA A 61 7.99 0.77 7.30
C ALA A 61 7.03 1.96 7.06
N MET A 62 7.08 2.97 7.93
CA MET A 62 6.24 4.18 7.78
C MET A 62 6.52 4.90 6.46
N GLN A 63 7.79 5.04 6.07
CA GLN A 63 8.16 5.64 4.79
C GLN A 63 7.59 4.88 3.60
N THR A 64 7.64 3.54 3.61
CA THR A 64 7.05 2.72 2.54
C THR A 64 5.53 2.90 2.48
N ILE A 65 4.86 2.96 3.64
CA ILE A 65 3.40 3.22 3.72
C ILE A 65 3.07 4.59 3.13
N GLU A 66 3.76 5.64 3.57
CA GLU A 66 3.52 7.01 3.09
C GLU A 66 3.73 7.11 1.59
N SER A 67 4.81 6.50 1.08
CA SER A 67 5.13 6.48 -0.35
C SER A 67 4.07 5.76 -1.20
N SER A 68 3.32 4.82 -0.60
CA SER A 68 2.24 4.11 -1.28
C SER A 68 0.95 4.91 -1.40
N PHE A 69 0.75 5.86 -0.48
CA PHE A 69 -0.40 6.76 -0.47
C PHE A 69 -0.13 8.08 -1.17
N SER A 70 1.14 8.50 -1.28
CA SER A 70 1.51 9.58 -2.17
C SER A 70 1.34 9.10 -3.59
N SER A 71 0.20 9.43 -4.20
CA SER A 71 0.07 9.46 -5.66
C SER A 71 1.23 10.31 -6.15
N ASN A 72 2.21 9.71 -6.83
CA ASN A 72 3.11 10.52 -7.63
C ASN A 72 2.23 11.39 -8.53
N ASP A 73 2.65 12.63 -8.74
CA ASP A 73 2.05 13.62 -9.62
C ASP A 73 2.19 13.10 -11.07
N ASP A 74 1.45 12.03 -11.35
CA ASP A 74 1.58 11.11 -12.46
C ASP A 74 0.92 11.80 -13.65
N SER A 75 1.71 12.73 -14.20
CA SER A 75 1.37 13.50 -15.38
C SER A 75 1.08 12.50 -16.51
N GLU A 76 -0.19 12.42 -16.91
CA GLU A 76 -0.61 11.62 -18.06
C GLU A 76 0.34 11.86 -19.25
N TRP A 77 0.72 10.80 -19.94
CA TRP A 77 1.64 10.89 -21.07
C TRP A 77 0.94 10.59 -22.38
N VAL A 78 1.33 11.32 -23.42
CA VAL A 78 0.81 11.12 -24.77
C VAL A 78 1.76 10.23 -25.55
N CYS A 79 1.21 9.15 -26.11
CA CYS A 79 1.98 8.21 -26.90
C CYS A 79 2.52 8.87 -28.17
N LYS A 80 3.84 8.84 -28.35
CA LYS A 80 4.52 9.41 -29.54
C LYS A 80 4.26 8.64 -30.84
N ASN A 81 3.68 7.44 -30.76
CA ASN A 81 3.41 6.59 -31.92
C ASN A 81 1.96 6.69 -32.42
N CYS A 82 0.97 6.77 -31.51
CA CYS A 82 -0.46 6.77 -31.87
C CYS A 82 -1.28 7.92 -31.27
N ASN A 83 -0.64 8.85 -30.55
CA ASN A 83 -1.26 10.02 -29.90
C ASN A 83 -2.29 9.71 -28.79
N GLU A 84 -2.36 8.46 -28.33
CA GLU A 84 -3.21 8.07 -27.20
C GLU A 84 -2.76 8.73 -25.90
N LYS A 85 -3.71 9.11 -25.05
CA LYS A 85 -3.43 9.63 -23.70
C LYS A 85 -3.42 8.47 -22.72
N ASN A 86 -2.32 8.30 -21.99
CA ASN A 86 -2.14 7.20 -21.05
C ASN A 86 -1.95 7.78 -19.65
N ASP A 87 -2.49 7.09 -18.66
CA ASP A 87 -2.20 7.37 -17.25
C ASP A 87 -0.72 7.06 -16.96
N ALA A 88 -0.10 7.75 -16.01
CA ALA A 88 1.33 7.53 -15.75
C ALA A 88 1.61 6.19 -15.05
N SER A 89 0.57 5.50 -14.55
CA SER A 89 0.71 4.12 -14.10
C SER A 89 1.08 3.13 -15.21
N PHE A 90 0.98 3.51 -16.49
CA PHE A 90 1.27 2.64 -17.64
C PHE A 90 2.70 2.81 -18.16
N GLU A 91 3.46 1.71 -18.12
CA GLU A 91 4.79 1.61 -18.77
C GLU A 91 4.71 1.53 -20.31
N PHE A 92 3.55 1.14 -20.86
CA PHE A 92 3.30 0.96 -22.28
C PHE A 92 1.97 1.58 -22.70
N CYS A 93 1.91 2.10 -23.92
CA CYS A 93 0.69 2.69 -24.46
C CYS A 93 -0.42 1.65 -24.55
N TRP A 94 -1.56 1.92 -23.90
CA TRP A 94 -2.71 1.01 -23.87
C TRP A 94 -3.21 0.60 -25.27
N ASN A 95 -3.10 1.51 -26.24
CA ASN A 95 -3.59 1.26 -27.60
C ASN A 95 -2.57 0.54 -28.51
N CYS A 96 -1.28 0.86 -28.42
CA CYS A 96 -0.27 0.38 -29.39
C CYS A 96 0.97 -0.28 -28.79
N GLN A 97 1.03 -0.43 -27.46
CA GLN A 97 2.13 -1.02 -26.69
C GLN A 97 3.50 -0.36 -26.90
N TYR A 98 3.54 0.88 -27.40
CA TYR A 98 4.76 1.67 -27.44
C TYR A 98 5.18 2.08 -26.03
N SER A 99 6.46 1.98 -25.68
CA SER A 99 6.95 2.27 -24.31
C SER A 99 6.79 3.74 -23.94
N ALA A 100 6.51 4.01 -22.67
CA ALA A 100 6.48 5.34 -22.10
C ALA A 100 7.83 6.06 -22.28
N PRO A 101 7.82 7.40 -22.43
CA PRO A 101 9.05 8.18 -22.39
C PRO A 101 9.70 8.07 -21.00
N PRO A 102 11.05 8.11 -20.91
CA PRO A 102 11.73 8.09 -19.62
C PRO A 102 11.33 9.32 -18.78
N PRO A 103 11.26 9.19 -17.44
CA PRO A 103 11.01 10.32 -16.55
C PRO A 103 12.11 11.39 -16.75
N SER A 104 11.70 12.65 -16.83
CA SER A 104 12.56 13.82 -17.04
C SER A 104 13.22 14.31 -15.76
#